data_AF-A0AAW4BHX9-F1
#
_entry.id   AF-A0AAW4BHX9-F1
#
_cell.length_a   1.000
_cell.length_b   1.000
_cell.length_c   1.000
_cell.angle_alpha   90.00
_cell.angle_beta   90.00
_cell.angle_gamma   90.00
#
_symmetry.space_group_name_H-M   'P 1'
#
loop_
_entity.id
_entity.type
_entity.pdbx_description
1 polymer ?
#
loop_
_entity_poly.entity_id
_entity_poly.type
_entity_poly.pdbx_seq_one_letter_code
_entity_poly.pdbx_strand_id
1 'polypeptide(L)' 'APMERLFISLKTEWIPATGYSILVQAKKDTSYYLMEYYNRQRPHQANDGLSPENAENRLKYMSGIS' A
#
# COMPACT_ATOMS: atom_id res chain seq x y z
N ALA A 1 4.85 1.29 14.09
CA ALA A 1 4.51 -0.06 13.60
C ALA A 1 4.13 -0.04 12.10
N PRO A 2 4.13 -1.16 11.36
CA PRO A 2 3.72 -1.21 9.95
C PRO A 2 2.32 -0.62 9.70
N MET A 3 1.37 -0.91 10.60
CA MET A 3 0.00 -0.40 10.50
C MET A 3 -0.10 1.12 10.68
N GLU A 4 0.68 1.72 11.58
CA GLU A 4 0.68 3.19 11.74
C GLU A 4 1.15 3.89 10.47
N ARG A 5 2.23 3.41 9.85
CA ARG A 5 2.72 4.01 8.60
C ARG A 5 1.69 3.90 7.49
N LEU A 6 1.04 2.75 7.35
CA LEU A 6 -0.03 2.54 6.37
C LEU A 6 -1.18 3.54 6.56
N PHE A 7 -1.66 3.71 7.78
CA PHE A 7 -2.79 4.63 8.04
C PHE A 7 -2.39 6.09 7.91
N ILE A 8 -1.17 6.46 8.31
CA ILE A 8 -0.65 7.82 8.14
C ILE A 8 -0.58 8.14 6.65
N SER A 9 0.08 7.29 5.85
CA SER A 9 0.25 7.56 4.42
C SER A 9 -1.08 7.55 3.67
N LEU A 10 -2.02 6.66 4.01
CA LEU A 10 -3.37 6.68 3.44
C LEU A 10 -4.05 8.05 3.68
N LYS A 11 -3.97 8.57 4.90
CA LYS A 11 -4.59 9.85 5.27
C LYS A 11 -3.92 11.05 4.61
N THR A 12 -2.60 11.05 4.49
CA THR A 12 -1.84 12.22 4.02
C THR A 12 -1.62 12.25 2.51
N GLU A 13 -1.53 11.09 1.87
CA GLU A 13 -1.17 10.96 0.45
C GLU A 13 -2.37 10.69 -0.46
N TRP A 14 -3.44 10.05 0.06
CA TRP A 14 -4.51 9.52 -0.79
C TRP A 14 -5.90 10.05 -0.50
N ILE A 15 -6.27 10.16 0.78
CA ILE A 15 -7.60 10.66 1.15
C ILE A 15 -7.69 12.16 0.82
N PRO A 16 -8.72 12.61 0.08
CA PRO A 16 -8.92 14.03 -0.19
C PRO A 16 -9.06 14.83 1.12
N ALA A 17 -8.48 16.03 1.19
CA ALA A 17 -8.59 16.89 2.36
C ALA A 17 -10.04 17.29 2.68
N THR A 18 -10.89 17.38 1.66
CA THR A 18 -12.34 17.61 1.79
C THR A 18 -13.12 16.37 2.20
N GLY A 19 -12.49 15.20 2.26
CA GLY A 19 -13.14 13.90 2.41
C GLY A 19 -13.89 13.45 1.16
N TYR A 20 -14.64 12.36 1.31
CA TYR A 20 -15.46 11.77 0.25
C TYR A 20 -16.93 12.14 0.46
N SER A 21 -17.62 12.53 -0.61
CA SER A 21 -19.05 12.88 -0.57
C SER A 21 -19.97 11.67 -0.43
N ILE A 22 -19.55 10.49 -0.90
CA ILE A 22 -20.32 9.25 -0.82
C ILE A 22 -19.46 8.05 -0.44
N LEU A 23 -20.07 7.10 0.27
CA LEU A 23 -19.40 5.89 0.77
C LEU A 23 -18.84 5.01 -0.36
N VAL A 24 -19.52 4.95 -1.50
CA VAL A 24 -19.09 4.12 -2.64
C VAL A 24 -17.74 4.59 -3.18
N GLN A 25 -17.53 5.90 -3.29
CA GLN A 25 -16.26 6.48 -3.74
C GLN A 25 -15.15 6.20 -2.72
N ALA A 26 -15.42 6.44 -1.43
CA ALA A 26 -14.47 6.17 -0.35
C ALA A 26 -14.00 4.71 -0.36
N LYS A 27 -14.92 3.76 -0.52
CA LYS A 27 -14.60 2.33 -0.61
C LYS A 27 -13.75 2.01 -1.82
N LYS A 28 -14.13 2.52 -3.00
CA LYS A 28 -13.37 2.29 -4.24
C LYS A 28 -11.94 2.80 -4.14
N ASP A 29 -11.76 4.04 -3.69
CA ASP A 29 -10.43 4.66 -3.64
C ASP A 29 -9.56 4.04 -2.56
N THR A 30 -10.13 3.69 -1.39
CA THR A 30 -9.38 3.00 -0.33
C THR A 30 -8.95 1.60 -0.77
N SER A 31 -9.83 0.85 -1.44
CA SER A 31 -9.49 -0.47 -1.98
C SER A 31 -8.40 -0.36 -3.05
N TYR A 32 -8.52 0.61 -3.97
CA TYR A 32 -7.50 0.85 -4.98
C TYR A 32 -6.15 1.24 -4.37
N TYR A 33 -6.16 2.13 -3.37
CA TYR A 33 -4.94 2.51 -2.66
C TYR A 33 -4.23 1.29 -2.07
N LEU A 34 -4.94 0.40 -1.38
CA LEU A 34 -4.32 -0.75 -0.74
C LEU A 34 -3.84 -1.78 -1.78
N MET A 35 -4.70 -2.16 -2.72
CA MET A 35 -4.43 -3.27 -3.63
C MET A 35 -3.46 -2.91 -4.74
N GLU A 36 -3.59 -1.71 -5.33
CA GLU A 36 -2.82 -1.35 -6.52
C GLU A 36 -1.64 -0.44 -6.17
N TYR A 37 -1.85 0.59 -5.35
CA TYR A 37 -0.78 1.54 -5.06
C TYR A 37 0.16 1.04 -3.96
N TYR A 38 -0.34 0.89 -2.73
CA TYR A 38 0.46 0.56 -1.56
C TYR A 38 1.18 -0.78 -1.70
N ASN A 39 0.46 -1.85 -2.11
CA ASN A 39 1.05 -3.19 -2.19
C ASN A 39 1.97 -3.39 -3.40
N ARG A 40 1.69 -2.77 -4.55
CA ARG A 40 2.41 -3.05 -5.80
C ARG A 40 3.37 -1.97 -6.25
N GLN A 41 3.10 -0.71 -5.94
CA GLN A 41 3.82 0.44 -6.51
C GLN A 41 4.59 1.26 -5.48
N ARG A 42 4.07 1.40 -4.25
CA ARG A 42 4.66 2.29 -3.25
C ARG A 42 6.04 1.75 -2.83
N PRO A 43 7.09 2.57 -2.87
CA PRO A 43 8.41 2.15 -2.40
C PRO A 43 8.48 2.16 -0.87
N HIS A 44 9.06 1.11 -0.28
CA HIS A 44 9.26 1.02 1.17
C HIS A 44 10.75 0.97 1.50
N GLN A 45 11.23 1.92 2.31
CA GLN A 45 12.64 1.95 2.76
C GLN A 45 13.06 0.68 3.48
N ALA A 46 12.16 0.05 4.24
CA ALA A 46 12.41 -1.22 4.92
C ALA A 46 12.59 -2.41 3.96
N ASN A 47 12.16 -2.26 2.70
CA ASN A 47 12.22 -3.27 1.65
C ASN A 47 13.23 -2.87 0.56
N ASP A 48 14.27 -2.10 0.89
CA ASP A 48 15.24 -1.57 -0.08
C ASP A 48 14.60 -0.72 -1.19
N GLY A 49 13.49 -0.05 -0.90
CA GLY A 49 12.73 0.73 -1.88
C GLY A 49 11.78 -0.10 -2.75
N LEU A 50 11.70 -1.42 -2.54
CA LEU A 50 10.71 -2.27 -3.22
C LEU A 50 9.31 -2.07 -2.64
N SER A 51 8.31 -2.37 -3.47
CA SER A 51 6.94 -2.52 -3.00
C SER A 51 6.79 -3.78 -2.14
N PRO A 52 5.75 -3.86 -1.28
CA PRO A 52 5.50 -5.04 -0.46
C PRO A 52 5.42 -6.34 -1.27
N GLU A 53 4.70 -6.33 -2.40
CA GLU A 53 4.57 -7.49 -3.29
C GLU A 53 5.92 -7.91 -3.86
N ASN A 54 6.74 -6.96 -4.33
CA ASN A 54 8.06 -7.26 -4.87
C ASN A 54 9.04 -7.76 -3.80
N ALA A 55 8.96 -7.22 -2.58
CA ALA A 55 9.75 -7.70 -1.46
C ALA A 55 9.39 -9.14 -1.10
N GLU A 56 8.10 -9.47 -1.06
CA GLU A 56 7.63 -10.83 -0.80
C GLU A 56 8.07 -11.80 -1.91
N ASN A 57 7.95 -11.40 -3.18
CA ASN A 57 8.39 -12.22 -4.32
C ASN A 57 9.90 -12.47 -4.30
N ARG A 58 10.70 -11.45 -3.95
CA ARG A 58 12.16 -11.59 -3.75
C ARG A 58 12.46 -12.60 -2.64
N LEU A 59 11.74 -12.54 -1.53
CA LEU A 59 11.90 -13.49 -0.42
C LEU A 59 11.52 -14.92 -0.83
N LYS A 60 10.42 -15.10 -1.57
CA LYS A 60 10.00 -16.42 -2.10
C LYS A 60 11.04 -17.02 -3.04
N TYR A 61 11.56 -16.21 -3.94
CA TYR A 61 12.64 -16.64 -4.84
C TYR A 61 13.88 -17.08 -4.06
N MET A 62 14.27 -16.31 -3.03
CA MET A 62 15.44 -16.64 -2.18
C MET A 62 15.22 -17.87 -1.30
N SER A 63 13.98 -18.16 -0.89
CA SER A 63 13.66 -19.34 -0.07
C SER A 63 13.51 -20.62 -0.88
N GLY A 64 13.53 -20.55 -2.22
CA GLY A 64 13.36 -21.72 -3.10
C GLY A 64 11.93 -22.27 -3.12
N ILE A 65 10.97 -21.53 -2.54
CA ILE A 65 9.55 -21.90 -2.55
C ILE A 65 8.98 -21.39 -3.87
N SER A 66 8.91 -22.28 -4.86
CA SER A 66 8.21 -22.05 -6.14
C SER A 66 6.74 -22.42 -6.03
#